data_AF-A0A8H8N486-F1
#
_entry.id   AF-A0A8H8N486-F1
#
_cell.length_a   1.000
_cell.length_b   1.000
_cell.length_c   1.000
_cell.angle_alpha   90.00
_cell.angle_beta   90.00
_cell.angle_gamma   90.00
#
_symmetry.space_group_name_H-M   'P 1'
#
loop_
_entity.id
_entity.type
_entity.pdbx_description
1 polymer ?
#
loop_
_entity_poly.entity_id
_entity_poly.type
_entity_poly.pdbx_seq_one_letter_code
_entity_poly.pdbx_strand_id
1 'polypeptide(L)'
;MLLSPLVRNGSMGASWLSTPLQLKLNALTELIGKLGSTAGLILFTTPIIEFSSSSRPSLNGLPLVVTLTLTFATKRMTKQRLLVRVLGSCEAMNNASVVCTDKPSTPTQNVMSVVAESVGIRCKFVQHLSENEGRQNVNHVVDD
;
A
#
# COMPACT_ATOMS: atom_id res chain seq x y z
N MET A 1 -30.76 -24.50 11.02
CA MET A 1 -30.74 -24.39 12.49
C MET A 1 -29.49 -25.11 13.02
N LEU A 2 -28.31 -24.54 12.82
CA LEU A 2 -27.06 -24.87 13.52
C LEU A 2 -26.10 -23.70 13.25
N LEU A 3 -26.13 -22.69 14.12
CA LEU A 3 -25.02 -21.73 14.22
C LEU A 3 -24.76 -21.47 15.70
N SER A 4 -23.54 -21.79 16.08
CA SER A 4 -23.00 -21.83 17.43
C SER A 4 -23.19 -20.51 18.20
N PRO A 5 -23.52 -20.56 19.50
CA PRO A 5 -23.58 -19.37 20.35
C PRO A 5 -22.18 -19.07 20.90
N LEU A 6 -21.30 -18.46 20.09
CA LEU A 6 -20.00 -17.94 20.57
C LEU A 6 -19.87 -16.41 20.40
N VAL A 7 -21.00 -15.68 20.38
CA VAL A 7 -21.06 -14.21 20.25
C VAL A 7 -21.88 -13.57 21.37
N ARG A 8 -22.19 -14.30 22.45
CA ARG A 8 -23.10 -13.82 23.50
C ARG A 8 -22.48 -13.63 24.88
N ASN A 9 -21.19 -13.25 24.94
CA ASN A 9 -20.63 -12.78 26.21
C ASN A 9 -19.64 -11.62 26.03
N GLY A 10 -20.18 -10.47 25.62
CA GLY A 10 -19.46 -9.19 25.57
C GLY A 10 -19.45 -8.44 26.91
N SER A 11 -19.37 -9.12 28.06
CA SER A 11 -19.28 -8.43 29.36
C SER A 11 -18.51 -9.18 30.46
N MET A 12 -17.60 -10.10 30.12
CA MET A 12 -16.79 -10.79 31.12
C MET A 12 -15.50 -10.00 31.40
N GLY A 13 -15.61 -9.05 32.32
CA GLY A 13 -14.53 -8.19 32.76
C GLY A 13 -13.30 -8.96 33.25
N ALA A 14 -12.14 -8.56 32.74
CA ALA A 14 -10.95 -8.14 33.49
C ALA A 14 -10.68 -8.75 34.88
N SER A 15 -10.87 -10.06 35.08
CA SER A 15 -10.67 -10.72 36.38
C SER A 15 -9.88 -12.04 36.33
N TRP A 16 -9.39 -12.47 35.17
CA TRP A 16 -8.80 -13.82 35.00
C TRP A 16 -7.45 -13.86 34.27
N LEU A 17 -6.64 -12.80 34.34
CA LEU A 17 -5.27 -12.83 33.79
C LEU A 17 -4.24 -12.18 34.71
N SER A 18 -4.36 -12.35 36.03
CA SER A 18 -3.23 -12.14 36.95
C SER A 18 -2.30 -13.36 36.92
N THR A 19 -1.72 -13.64 35.75
CA THR A 19 -0.53 -14.50 35.69
C THR A 19 0.64 -13.74 36.33
N PRO A 20 1.53 -14.40 37.10
CA PRO A 20 2.63 -13.74 37.82
C PRO A 20 3.60 -12.96 36.89
N LEU A 21 3.55 -13.22 35.59
CA LEU A 21 4.33 -12.52 34.56
C LEU A 21 3.72 -11.18 34.12
N GLN A 22 2.39 -11.00 34.21
CA GLN A 22 1.72 -9.76 33.84
C GLN A 22 1.99 -8.62 34.84
N LEU A 23 2.25 -8.96 36.11
CA LEU A 23 2.58 -7.98 37.14
C LEU A 23 3.96 -7.33 36.89
N LYS A 24 4.92 -8.11 36.39
CA LYS A 24 6.22 -7.61 35.93
C LYS A 24 6.12 -6.79 34.64
N LEU A 25 5.27 -7.21 33.70
CA LEU A 25 5.08 -6.49 32.44
C LEU A 25 4.39 -5.15 32.66
N ASN A 26 3.36 -5.10 33.51
CA ASN A 26 2.69 -3.86 33.88
C ASN A 26 3.64 -2.87 34.56
N ALA A 27 4.53 -3.35 35.43
CA ALA A 27 5.57 -2.52 36.03
C ALA A 27 6.57 -1.97 34.98
N LEU A 28 6.91 -2.76 33.96
CA LEU A 28 7.76 -2.31 32.85
C LEU A 28 7.04 -1.26 31.98
N THR A 29 5.77 -1.49 31.65
CA THR A 29 4.94 -0.55 30.90
C THR A 29 4.78 0.78 31.65
N GLU A 30 4.60 0.74 32.97
CA GLU A 30 4.50 1.94 33.80
C GLU A 30 5.85 2.69 33.87
N LEU A 31 6.98 1.97 33.96
CA LEU A 31 8.31 2.56 33.93
C LEU A 31 8.61 3.24 32.59
N ILE A 32 8.32 2.58 31.47
CA ILE A 32 8.46 3.13 30.12
C ILE A 32 7.52 4.34 29.93
N GLY A 33 6.30 4.27 30.45
CA GLY A 33 5.34 5.37 30.40
C GLY A 33 5.84 6.62 31.13
N LYS A 34 6.45 6.44 32.32
CA LYS A 34 6.97 7.56 33.13
C LYS A 34 8.23 8.19 32.54
N LEU A 35 9.14 7.37 32.02
CA LEU A 35 10.32 7.82 31.26
C LEU A 35 9.89 8.55 29.97
N GLY A 36 8.97 7.96 29.21
CA GLY A 36 8.45 8.54 27.97
C GLY A 36 7.70 9.85 28.19
N SER A 37 6.90 9.96 29.25
CA SER A 37 6.20 11.20 29.61
C SER A 37 7.17 12.30 30.04
N THR A 38 8.18 11.97 30.84
CA THR A 38 9.21 12.94 31.27
C THR A 38 10.05 13.41 30.08
N ALA A 39 10.49 12.47 29.24
CA ALA A 39 11.23 12.76 28.00
C ALA A 39 10.37 13.56 26.99
N GLY A 40 9.08 13.25 26.89
CA GLY A 40 8.14 13.98 26.04
C GLY A 40 7.91 15.41 26.50
N LEU A 41 7.74 15.63 27.82
CA LEU A 41 7.55 16.96 28.38
C LEU A 41 8.81 17.83 28.23
N ILE A 42 10.00 17.26 28.46
CA ILE A 42 11.25 18.01 28.29
C ILE A 42 11.54 18.35 26.82
N LEU A 43 11.29 17.41 25.89
CA LEU A 43 11.40 17.69 24.46
C LEU A 43 10.36 18.69 23.96
N PHE A 44 9.23 18.84 24.66
CA PHE A 44 8.22 19.84 24.33
C PHE A 44 8.59 21.24 24.86
N THR A 45 9.20 21.34 26.05
CA THR A 45 9.55 22.64 26.65
C THR A 45 10.80 23.28 26.04
N THR A 46 11.84 22.49 25.72
CA THR A 46 13.07 23.00 25.10
C THR A 46 12.85 23.86 23.83
N PRO A 47 12.06 23.43 22.83
CA PRO A 47 11.84 24.23 21.62
C PRO A 47 10.97 25.47 21.87
N ILE A 48 10.05 25.44 22.83
CA ILE A 48 9.17 26.58 23.16
C ILE A 48 9.97 27.73 23.79
N ILE A 49 10.90 27.39 24.69
CA ILE A 49 11.75 28.38 25.37
C ILE A 49 12.77 28.98 24.39
N GLU A 50 13.36 28.14 23.53
CA GLU A 50 14.36 28.59 22.55
C GLU A 50 13.74 29.48 21.45
N PHE A 51 12.50 29.19 21.03
CA PHE A 51 11.72 30.06 20.13
C PHE A 51 11.56 31.49 20.69
N SER A 52 11.45 31.63 22.01
CA SER A 52 11.28 32.92 22.66
C SER A 52 12.58 33.71 22.86
N SER A 53 13.75 33.05 22.80
CA SER A 53 15.05 33.67 23.13
C SER A 53 16.05 33.70 21.98
N SER A 54 15.88 32.91 20.91
CA SER A 54 16.83 32.86 19.81
C SER A 54 16.12 32.67 18.47
N SER A 55 16.24 33.68 17.59
CA SER A 55 15.79 33.62 16.20
C SER A 55 16.74 32.77 15.35
N ARG A 56 16.99 31.52 15.79
CA ARG A 56 17.79 30.53 15.06
C ARG A 56 16.83 29.51 14.45
N PRO A 57 16.97 29.16 13.16
CA PRO A 57 16.21 28.07 12.57
C PRO A 57 16.74 26.75 13.13
N SER A 58 16.25 26.38 14.32
CA SER A 58 16.33 25.02 14.82
C SER A 58 15.59 24.13 13.84
N LEU A 59 16.08 22.90 13.70
CA LEU A 59 15.61 21.88 12.77
C LEU A 59 14.17 21.37 13.10
N ASN A 60 13.32 22.22 13.69
CA ASN A 60 11.92 21.98 14.06
C ASN A 60 10.98 21.96 12.83
N GLY A 61 11.49 22.32 11.65
CA GLY A 61 10.77 22.21 10.38
C GLY A 61 10.75 20.81 9.78
N LEU A 62 11.46 19.81 10.34
CA LEU A 62 11.46 18.45 9.80
C LEU A 62 10.07 17.87 9.53
N PRO A 63 9.13 17.87 10.49
CA PRO A 63 7.79 17.35 10.23
C PRO A 63 7.07 18.15 9.13
N LEU A 64 7.33 19.45 9.03
CA LEU A 64 6.74 20.32 8.00
C LEU A 64 7.34 20.05 6.61
N VAL A 65 8.66 19.90 6.50
CA VAL A 65 9.35 19.54 5.26
C VAL A 65 8.95 18.14 4.81
N VAL A 66 8.87 17.16 5.72
CA VAL A 66 8.42 15.80 5.42
C VAL A 66 6.98 15.81 4.92
N THR A 67 6.08 16.55 5.59
CA THR A 67 4.68 16.67 5.16
C THR A 67 4.55 17.33 3.78
N LEU A 68 5.33 18.39 3.52
CA LEU A 68 5.32 19.07 2.23
C LEU A 68 5.84 18.16 1.11
N THR A 69 6.97 17.48 1.33
CA THR A 69 7.54 16.51 0.39
C THR A 69 6.57 15.36 0.14
N LEU A 70 5.92 14.84 1.19
CA LEU A 70 4.96 13.74 1.08
C LEU A 70 3.68 14.15 0.33
N THR A 71 3.19 15.35 0.59
CA THR A 71 2.04 15.93 -0.11
C THR A 71 2.37 16.17 -1.58
N PHE A 72 3.57 16.68 -1.88
CA PHE A 72 4.04 16.86 -3.25
C PHE A 72 4.20 15.54 -3.99
N ALA A 73 4.79 14.53 -3.35
CA ALA A 73 4.91 13.18 -3.89
C ALA A 73 3.53 12.57 -4.21
N THR A 74 2.59 12.67 -3.27
CA THR A 74 1.21 12.18 -3.45
C THR A 74 0.48 12.94 -4.55
N LYS A 75 0.66 14.27 -4.64
CA LYS A 75 0.08 15.11 -5.71
C LYS A 75 0.58 14.69 -7.10
N ARG A 76 1.87 14.33 -7.23
CA ARG A 76 2.44 13.79 -8.46
C ARG A 76 1.88 12.41 -8.81
N MET A 77 1.71 11.53 -7.83
CA MET A 77 1.12 10.18 -8.04
C MET A 77 -0.34 10.27 -8.51
N THR A 78 -1.15 11.16 -7.93
CA THR A 78 -2.53 11.38 -8.37
C THR A 78 -2.61 11.91 -9.80
N LYS A 79 -1.67 12.77 -10.23
CA LYS A 79 -1.56 13.22 -11.63
C LYS A 79 -1.30 12.06 -12.60
N GLN A 80 -0.63 11.01 -12.15
CA GLN A 80 -0.36 9.79 -12.92
C GLN A 80 -1.50 8.75 -12.80
N ARG A 81 -2.70 9.16 -12.34
CA ARG A 81 -3.87 8.29 -12.12
C ARG A 81 -3.67 7.22 -11.03
N LEU A 82 -2.73 7.44 -10.10
CA LEU A 82 -2.51 6.59 -8.94
C LEU A 82 -3.13 7.24 -7.70
N LEU A 83 -4.28 6.74 -7.25
CA LEU A 83 -4.98 7.25 -6.06
C LEU A 83 -4.51 6.51 -4.80
N VAL A 84 -3.60 7.11 -4.05
CA VAL A 84 -3.05 6.53 -2.80
C VAL A 84 -3.97 6.86 -1.63
N ARG A 85 -4.66 5.83 -1.08
CA ARG A 85 -5.49 5.96 0.13
C ARG A 85 -4.72 5.74 1.42
N VAL A 86 -3.66 4.95 1.34
CA VAL A 86 -2.80 4.57 2.47
C VAL A 86 -1.35 4.68 2.02
N LEU A 87 -0.59 5.54 2.69
CA LEU A 87 0.82 5.79 2.39
C LEU A 87 1.69 4.52 2.49
N GLY A 88 1.38 3.61 3.41
CA GLY A 88 2.06 2.31 3.54
C GLY A 88 1.92 1.39 2.32
N SER A 89 0.88 1.57 1.48
CA SER A 89 0.77 0.81 0.22
C SER A 89 1.83 1.23 -0.80
N CYS A 90 2.31 2.47 -0.72
CA CYS A 90 3.38 2.96 -1.59
C CYS A 90 4.73 2.34 -1.22
N GLU A 91 4.97 2.09 0.08
CA GLU A 91 6.13 1.36 0.58
C GLU A 91 6.12 -0.11 0.15
N ALA A 92 4.98 -0.79 0.27
CA ALA A 92 4.81 -2.17 -0.19
C ALA A 92 5.05 -2.30 -1.70
N MET A 93 4.58 -1.35 -2.50
CA MET A 93 4.83 -1.33 -3.95
C MET A 93 6.30 -1.05 -4.29
N ASN A 94 6.99 -0.20 -3.52
CA ASN A 94 8.42 0.05 -3.69
C ASN A 94 9.27 -1.19 -3.40
N ASN A 95 8.84 -2.04 -2.47
CA ASN A 95 9.54 -3.30 -2.13
C ASN A 95 9.00 -4.53 -2.90
N ALA A 96 8.02 -4.37 -3.79
CA ALA A 96 7.44 -5.49 -4.52
C ALA A 96 8.39 -5.95 -5.64
N SER A 97 8.85 -7.21 -5.58
CA SER A 97 9.65 -7.82 -6.66
C SER A 97 8.82 -8.63 -7.66
N VAL A 98 7.57 -8.97 -7.31
CA VAL A 98 6.64 -9.72 -8.17
C VAL A 98 5.31 -9.00 -8.23
N VAL A 99 4.85 -8.68 -9.44
CA VAL A 99 3.53 -8.09 -9.68
C VAL A 99 2.60 -9.19 -10.18
N CYS A 100 1.71 -9.66 -9.32
CA CYS A 100 0.65 -10.60 -9.69
C CYS A 100 -0.49 -9.83 -10.34
N THR A 101 -0.52 -9.79 -11.66
CA THR A 101 -1.62 -9.18 -12.42
C THR A 101 -2.73 -10.20 -12.61
N ASP A 102 -3.89 -9.99 -11.98
CA ASP A 102 -5.08 -10.81 -12.21
C ASP A 102 -5.77 -10.39 -13.53
N LYS A 103 -6.29 -11.35 -14.29
CA LYS A 103 -6.91 -11.15 -15.62
C LYS A 103 -8.39 -10.74 -15.47
N PRO A 104 -9.03 -9.85 -16.29
CA PRO A 104 -8.59 -9.04 -17.43
C PRO A 104 -9.08 -7.55 -17.40
N SER A 105 -9.05 -6.83 -16.28
CA SER A 105 -9.43 -5.40 -16.31
C SER A 105 -8.24 -4.46 -16.49
N THR A 106 -7.00 -4.98 -16.54
CA THR A 106 -5.78 -4.17 -16.52
C THR A 106 -4.86 -4.32 -17.73
N PRO A 107 -4.75 -5.49 -18.41
CA PRO A 107 -3.98 -5.59 -19.66
C PRO A 107 -4.79 -5.44 -20.95
N THR A 108 -6.12 -5.62 -20.90
CA THR A 108 -6.98 -5.58 -22.10
C THR A 108 -7.98 -4.45 -21.98
N GLN A 109 -8.09 -3.62 -23.02
CA GLN A 109 -9.25 -2.72 -23.15
C GLN A 109 -10.50 -3.60 -23.07
N ASN A 110 -11.47 -3.26 -22.22
CA ASN A 110 -12.76 -3.94 -22.11
C ASN A 110 -13.64 -3.63 -23.35
N VAL A 111 -13.04 -3.83 -24.52
CA VAL A 111 -13.58 -3.62 -25.86
C VAL A 111 -13.18 -4.86 -26.63
N MET A 112 -14.15 -5.68 -26.97
CA MET A 112 -13.92 -6.90 -27.72
C MET A 112 -13.73 -6.52 -29.20
N SER A 113 -12.49 -6.42 -29.65
CA SER A 113 -12.14 -6.25 -31.06
C SER A 113 -11.78 -7.60 -31.68
N VAL A 114 -12.32 -7.86 -32.88
CA VAL A 114 -11.97 -9.06 -33.66
C VAL A 114 -10.62 -8.78 -34.32
N VAL A 115 -9.55 -9.39 -33.81
CA VAL A 115 -8.17 -9.19 -34.33
C VAL A 115 -7.93 -10.02 -35.60
N ALA A 116 -8.64 -11.14 -35.76
CA ALA A 116 -8.54 -12.00 -36.93
C ALA A 116 -9.87 -12.72 -37.17
N GLU A 117 -10.31 -12.75 -38.42
CA GLU A 117 -11.45 -13.53 -38.88
C GLU A 117 -10.99 -14.48 -40.00
N SER A 118 -11.47 -15.72 -40.00
CA SER A 118 -11.17 -16.70 -41.06
C SER A 118 -12.47 -17.14 -41.71
N VAL A 119 -12.62 -16.85 -43.00
CA VAL A 119 -13.74 -17.29 -43.83
C VAL A 119 -13.25 -18.42 -44.75
N GLY A 120 -13.60 -19.66 -44.42
CA GLY A 120 -13.17 -20.84 -45.17
C GLY A 120 -11.67 -21.17 -45.03
N ILE A 121 -11.20 -22.10 -45.87
CA ILE A 121 -9.85 -22.71 -45.76
C ILE A 121 -8.76 -21.74 -46.26
N ARG A 122 -9.13 -20.67 -46.99
CA ARG A 122 -8.17 -19.79 -47.70
C ARG A 122 -8.29 -18.29 -47.40
N CYS A 123 -9.33 -17.79 -46.73
CA CYS A 123 -9.44 -16.35 -46.45
C CYS A 123 -9.25 -16.07 -44.97
N LYS A 124 -8.06 -15.61 -44.57
CA LYS A 124 -7.81 -15.03 -43.25
C LYS A 124 -7.76 -13.51 -43.41
N PHE A 125 -8.72 -12.80 -42.83
CA PHE A 125 -8.71 -11.35 -42.74
C PHE A 125 -8.17 -10.95 -41.36
N VAL A 126 -6.94 -10.43 -41.35
CA VAL A 126 -6.27 -9.95 -40.13
C VAL A 126 -6.15 -8.44 -40.28
N GLN A 127 -6.86 -7.69 -39.43
CA GLN A 127 -6.66 -6.25 -39.34
C GLN A 127 -5.39 -6.01 -38.50
N HIS A 128 -4.43 -5.25 -39.04
CA HIS A 128 -3.09 -5.00 -38.47
C HIS A 128 -2.10 -6.18 -38.53
N LEU A 129 -1.58 -6.48 -39.73
CA LEU A 129 -0.42 -7.38 -39.90
C LEU A 129 0.92 -6.76 -39.47
N SER A 130 1.11 -5.45 -39.63
CA SER A 130 2.43 -4.81 -39.43
C SER A 130 2.93 -4.79 -37.98
N GLU A 131 2.05 -5.06 -37.00
CA GLU A 131 2.37 -4.91 -35.57
C GLU A 131 2.38 -6.24 -34.80
N ASN A 132 2.05 -7.37 -35.45
CA ASN A 132 1.81 -8.66 -34.79
C ASN A 132 2.47 -9.86 -35.49
N GLU A 133 3.59 -9.65 -36.19
CA GLU A 133 4.33 -10.73 -36.89
C GLU A 133 4.77 -11.86 -35.95
N GLY A 134 5.01 -11.57 -34.66
CA GLY A 134 5.42 -12.57 -33.66
C GLY A 134 4.31 -13.51 -33.14
N ARG A 135 3.04 -13.35 -33.56
CA ARG A 135 1.91 -14.19 -33.10
C ARG A 135 1.43 -15.22 -34.13
N GLN A 136 2.09 -15.34 -35.29
CA GLN A 136 1.72 -16.34 -36.30
C GLN A 136 2.50 -17.64 -36.11
N ASN A 137 1.92 -18.60 -35.39
CA ASN A 137 2.26 -20.02 -35.58
C ASN A 137 1.38 -20.58 -36.70
N VAL A 138 1.63 -20.16 -37.94
CA VAL A 138 1.11 -20.89 -39.10
C VAL A 138 2.31 -21.45 -39.83
N ASN A 139 2.62 -22.68 -39.43
CA ASN A 139 3.59 -23.57 -40.00
C ASN A 139 3.66 -23.46 -41.53
N HIS A 140 4.90 -23.35 -41.98
CA HIS A 140 5.45 -23.88 -43.23
C HIS A 140 4.47 -24.81 -43.97
N VAL A 141 4.02 -24.34 -45.14
CA VAL A 141 3.46 -25.20 -46.18
C VAL A 141 4.47 -26.31 -46.43
N VAL A 142 4.11 -27.56 -46.09
CA VAL A 142 4.81 -28.72 -46.64
C VAL A 142 4.23 -28.90 -48.03
N ASP A 143 4.93 -28.36 -49.03
CA ASP A 143 4.84 -28.82 -50.40
C ASP A 143 5.53 -30.19 -50.46
N ASP A 144 4.76 -31.26 -50.61
CA ASP A 144 5.10 -32.52 -51.31
C ASP A 144 3.84 -33.39 -51.46
#